data_AF-A0AAN8HQ31-F1
#
_entry.id   AF-A0AAN8HQ31-F1
#
_cell.length_a   1.000
_cell.length_b   1.000
_cell.length_c   1.000
_cell.angle_alpha   90.00
_cell.angle_beta   90.00
_cell.angle_gamma   90.00
#
_symmetry.space_group_name_H-M   'P 1'
#
loop_
_entity.id
_entity.type
_entity.pdbx_description
1 polymer ?
#
loop_
_entity_poly.entity_id
_entity_poly.type
_entity_poly.pdbx_seq_one_letter_code
_entity_poly.pdbx_strand_id
1 'polypeptide(L)'
;MLFEDRSLAIVFGATDIFLKSFPVLPGELKDKLFVINEEDGGLSDGHITSLRRYVPTLDDVEMYKSHKGPVAELHIVDQYMMEMCNIPCLSTQLDLLLTLRELPIGMKDLQPLINQKIRMCTQLNNCRSFVSVLEYLLTVGNYLNENARKEKAKGFRLSSLTKLSQLRGHDRKFTLLHALVEQIMLHEPSLAAFTEDLAEFQTVPGASIKGLTAEVDVLKNEVQKVIQYEKTFKKRNAGGQHPQFYKDLKMAIEKYKTGLSALTKTRDEMKKLYSVILVKFGEPADQDSQELFGLICQFVHDFRGAHAEMI
;
A
#
# COMPACT_ATOMS: atom_id res chain seq x y z
N MET A 1 22.43 -40.86 7.01
CA MET A 1 21.10 -40.46 7.49
C MET A 1 20.87 -41.20 8.78
N LEU A 2 20.72 -40.49 9.90
CA LEU A 2 20.45 -41.11 11.20
C LEU A 2 19.01 -41.64 11.34
N PHE A 3 18.16 -41.44 10.35
CA PHE A 3 16.74 -41.78 10.41
C PHE A 3 16.28 -42.35 9.07
N GLU A 4 15.92 -43.63 9.08
CA GLU A 4 15.67 -44.44 7.88
C GLU A 4 14.18 -44.82 7.73
N ASP A 5 13.25 -43.97 8.21
CA ASP A 5 11.81 -44.27 8.10
C ASP A 5 11.13 -43.49 6.96
N ARG A 6 10.57 -44.24 6.01
CA ARG A 6 10.37 -43.89 4.59
C ARG A 6 9.02 -43.25 4.26
N SER A 7 8.42 -42.49 5.17
CA SER A 7 7.09 -41.88 4.94
C SER A 7 7.11 -40.39 4.53
N LEU A 8 8.27 -39.72 4.57
CA LEU A 8 8.40 -38.25 4.38
C LEU A 8 9.24 -37.83 3.14
N ALA A 9 9.49 -38.74 2.20
CA ALA A 9 10.44 -38.56 1.09
C ALA A 9 10.24 -37.33 0.18
N ILE A 10 9.03 -36.77 0.07
CA ILE A 10 8.77 -35.58 -0.76
C ILE A 10 9.18 -34.28 -0.04
N VAL A 11 9.00 -34.21 1.29
CA VAL A 11 9.39 -33.05 2.11
C VAL A 11 10.89 -33.07 2.37
N PHE A 12 11.48 -34.24 2.65
CA PHE A 12 12.93 -34.35 2.82
C PHE A 12 13.71 -34.10 1.52
N GLY A 13 13.19 -34.48 0.35
CA GLY A 13 13.89 -34.24 -0.92
C GLY A 13 14.14 -32.76 -1.19
N ALA A 14 13.14 -31.91 -0.96
CA ALA A 14 13.27 -30.46 -1.18
C ALA A 14 14.17 -29.78 -0.12
N THR A 15 14.05 -30.18 1.15
CA THR A 15 14.91 -29.69 2.25
C THR A 15 16.37 -30.09 2.03
N ASP A 16 16.61 -31.34 1.63
CA ASP A 16 17.95 -31.90 1.40
C ASP A 16 18.65 -31.22 0.21
N ILE A 17 17.93 -31.00 -0.90
CA ILE A 17 18.46 -30.27 -2.07
C ILE A 17 18.82 -28.83 -1.67
N PHE A 18 17.90 -28.13 -0.99
CA PHE A 18 18.13 -26.74 -0.60
C PHE A 18 19.33 -26.60 0.34
N LEU A 19 19.34 -27.31 1.48
CA LEU A 19 20.38 -27.19 2.49
C LEU A 19 21.76 -27.64 1.97
N LYS A 20 21.83 -28.65 1.09
CA LYS A 20 23.08 -29.00 0.39
C LYS A 20 23.63 -27.88 -0.48
N SER A 21 22.74 -27.16 -1.16
CA SER A 21 23.10 -26.04 -2.05
C SER A 21 23.20 -24.69 -1.32
N PHE A 22 22.95 -24.66 -0.01
CA PHE A 22 22.93 -23.43 0.77
C PHE A 22 24.34 -22.84 0.87
N PRO A 23 24.53 -21.54 0.54
CA PRO A 23 25.87 -20.98 0.32
C PRO A 23 26.63 -20.63 1.60
N VAL A 24 26.05 -20.83 2.78
CA VAL A 24 26.62 -20.44 4.09
C VAL A 24 26.87 -21.70 4.90
N LEU A 25 28.08 -21.92 5.39
CA LEU A 25 28.39 -23.12 6.18
C LEU A 25 27.51 -23.22 7.43
N PRO A 26 27.15 -24.43 7.91
CA PRO A 26 26.27 -24.59 9.08
C PRO A 26 26.70 -23.76 10.29
N GLY A 27 27.99 -23.80 10.64
CA GLY A 27 28.53 -23.07 11.79
C GLY A 27 28.52 -21.54 11.66
N GLU A 28 28.36 -21.01 10.44
CA GLU A 28 28.28 -19.57 10.19
C GLU A 28 26.83 -19.06 10.21
N LEU A 29 25.84 -19.96 10.12
CA LEU A 29 24.43 -19.61 9.97
C LEU A 29 23.95 -18.66 11.08
N LYS A 30 24.32 -18.96 12.33
CA LYS A 30 23.94 -18.14 13.49
C LYS A 30 24.45 -16.71 13.35
N ASP A 31 25.71 -16.52 12.97
CA ASP A 31 26.30 -15.17 12.86
C ASP A 31 25.69 -14.39 11.70
N LYS A 32 25.42 -15.06 10.57
CA LYS A 32 24.75 -14.47 9.41
C LYS A 32 23.34 -13.96 9.71
N LEU A 33 22.63 -14.57 10.66
CA LEU A 33 21.31 -14.11 11.11
C LEU A 33 21.37 -12.80 11.91
N PHE A 34 22.53 -12.43 12.45
CA PHE A 34 22.74 -11.17 13.18
C PHE A 34 23.38 -10.09 12.30
N VAL A 35 23.30 -10.23 10.98
CA VAL A 35 23.64 -9.19 10.00
C VAL A 35 22.38 -8.82 9.23
N ILE A 36 21.95 -7.56 9.37
CA ILE A 36 20.65 -7.11 8.85
C ILE A 36 20.66 -7.00 7.32
N ASN A 37 21.70 -6.40 6.74
CA ASN A 37 21.77 -6.15 5.30
C ASN A 37 22.57 -7.25 4.60
N GLU A 38 22.16 -7.60 3.38
CA GLU A 38 22.89 -8.54 2.53
C GLU A 38 24.27 -8.01 2.13
N GLU A 39 24.38 -6.70 1.86
CA GLU A 39 25.63 -6.02 1.50
C GLU A 39 26.71 -6.08 2.59
N ASP A 40 26.29 -6.19 3.86
CA ASP A 40 27.18 -6.36 5.01
C ASP A 40 27.55 -7.84 5.25
N GLY A 41 27.17 -8.72 4.32
CA GLY A 41 27.40 -10.16 4.39
C GLY A 41 26.28 -10.96 5.06
N GLY A 42 25.09 -10.36 5.24
CA GLY A 42 23.89 -11.04 5.73
C GLY A 42 23.25 -11.97 4.68
N LEU A 43 22.21 -12.71 5.08
CA LEU A 43 21.48 -13.61 4.19
C LEU A 43 20.62 -12.82 3.19
N SER A 44 20.44 -13.29 1.96
CA SER A 44 19.48 -12.71 1.01
C SER A 44 18.02 -12.98 1.40
N ASP A 45 17.07 -12.21 0.85
CA ASP A 45 15.63 -12.43 1.11
C ASP A 45 15.18 -13.83 0.68
N GLY A 46 15.75 -14.34 -0.41
CA GLY A 46 15.52 -15.70 -0.89
C GLY A 46 16.03 -16.76 0.10
N HIS A 47 17.21 -16.54 0.69
CA HIS A 47 17.75 -17.42 1.73
C HIS A 47 16.87 -17.42 2.98
N ILE A 48 16.49 -16.24 3.48
CA ILE A 48 15.66 -16.09 4.69
C ILE A 48 14.28 -16.75 4.47
N THR A 49 13.65 -16.48 3.32
CA THR A 49 12.35 -17.07 2.96
C THR A 49 12.42 -18.59 2.86
N SER A 50 13.52 -19.12 2.33
CA SER A 50 13.72 -20.56 2.21
C SER A 50 13.96 -21.20 3.57
N LEU A 51 14.84 -20.64 4.41
CA LEU A 51 15.06 -21.10 5.79
C LEU A 51 13.76 -21.08 6.61
N ARG A 52 12.90 -20.07 6.42
CA ARG A 52 11.60 -19.98 7.09
C ARG A 52 10.69 -21.18 6.81
N ARG A 53 10.80 -21.82 5.65
CA ARG A 53 10.02 -23.02 5.29
C ARG A 53 10.54 -24.29 5.99
N TYR A 54 11.77 -24.26 6.46
CA TYR A 54 12.48 -25.41 7.04
C TYR A 54 12.87 -25.17 8.50
N VAL A 55 12.19 -24.25 9.19
CA VAL A 55 12.37 -24.05 10.63
C VAL A 55 12.06 -25.37 11.35
N PRO A 56 12.97 -25.89 12.20
CA PRO A 56 12.75 -27.15 12.90
C PRO A 56 11.47 -27.14 13.75
N THR A 57 10.73 -28.23 13.69
CA THR A 57 9.57 -28.48 14.57
C THR A 57 10.02 -28.83 15.99
N LEU A 58 9.08 -28.92 16.93
CA LEU A 58 9.41 -29.34 18.31
C LEU A 58 9.96 -30.78 18.34
N ASP A 59 9.40 -31.66 17.52
CA ASP A 59 9.85 -33.05 17.39
C ASP A 59 11.26 -33.12 16.80
N ASP A 60 11.56 -32.30 15.78
CA ASP A 60 12.91 -32.18 15.22
C ASP A 60 13.89 -31.72 16.30
N VAL A 61 13.53 -30.69 17.08
CA VAL A 61 14.38 -30.16 18.15
C VAL A 61 14.66 -31.20 19.22
N GLU A 62 13.67 -31.99 19.62
CA GLU A 62 13.86 -33.08 20.60
C GLU A 62 14.76 -34.19 20.03
N MET A 63 14.47 -34.63 18.81
CA MET A 63 15.24 -35.65 18.11
C MET A 63 16.70 -35.25 17.95
N TYR A 64 16.95 -34.05 17.42
CA TYR A 64 18.29 -33.56 17.14
C TYR A 64 19.07 -33.24 18.43
N LYS A 65 18.42 -32.70 19.47
CA LYS A 65 19.08 -32.48 20.78
C LYS A 65 19.40 -33.77 21.54
N SER A 66 18.77 -34.90 21.20
CA SER A 66 19.08 -36.20 21.79
C SER A 66 20.39 -36.82 21.25
N HIS A 67 20.90 -36.32 20.13
CA HIS A 67 22.13 -36.81 19.51
C HIS A 67 23.35 -36.54 20.40
N LYS A 68 24.18 -37.56 20.63
CA LYS A 68 25.38 -37.49 21.49
C LYS A 68 26.72 -37.64 20.75
N GLY A 69 26.68 -37.87 19.44
CA GLY A 69 27.88 -38.01 18.61
C GLY A 69 28.45 -36.66 18.15
N PRO A 70 29.63 -36.66 17.51
CA PRO A 70 30.24 -35.46 16.96
C PRO A 70 29.41 -34.92 15.78
N VAL A 71 28.99 -33.64 15.85
CA VAL A 71 28.21 -32.98 14.78
C VAL A 71 28.96 -33.00 13.44
N ALA A 72 30.29 -32.90 13.45
CA ALA A 72 31.11 -32.90 12.24
C ALA A 72 31.06 -34.22 11.44
N GLU A 73 30.65 -35.34 12.08
CA GLU A 73 30.51 -36.64 11.43
C GLU A 73 29.12 -36.82 10.80
N LEU A 74 28.19 -35.90 11.07
CA LEU A 74 26.85 -35.92 10.50
C LEU A 74 26.86 -35.48 9.03
N HIS A 75 25.86 -35.93 8.29
CA HIS A 75 25.61 -35.43 6.95
C HIS A 75 25.30 -33.92 6.99
N ILE A 76 25.70 -33.17 5.96
CA ILE A 76 25.64 -31.69 5.96
C ILE A 76 24.26 -31.13 6.34
N VAL A 77 23.19 -31.79 5.91
CA VAL A 77 21.81 -31.41 6.25
C VAL A 77 21.52 -31.57 7.74
N ASP A 78 21.98 -32.66 8.34
CA ASP A 78 21.83 -32.89 9.78
C ASP A 78 22.65 -31.87 10.59
N GLN A 79 23.81 -31.43 10.07
CA GLN A 79 24.58 -30.33 10.66
C GLN A 79 23.79 -29.01 10.64
N TYR A 80 23.13 -28.66 9.52
CA TYR A 80 22.26 -27.48 9.46
C TYR A 80 21.07 -27.57 10.40
N MET A 81 20.39 -28.72 10.43
CA MET A 81 19.26 -28.92 11.34
C MET A 81 19.68 -28.76 12.80
N MET A 82 20.88 -29.25 13.14
CA MET A 82 21.45 -29.11 14.48
C MET A 82 21.71 -27.65 14.85
N GLU A 83 22.33 -26.88 13.96
CA GLU A 83 22.55 -25.45 14.15
C GLU A 83 21.23 -24.67 14.27
N MET A 84 20.25 -24.96 13.40
CA MET A 84 18.92 -24.33 13.47
C MET A 84 18.20 -24.63 14.78
N CYS A 85 18.31 -25.86 15.32
CA CYS A 85 17.74 -26.24 16.62
C CYS A 85 18.39 -25.52 17.81
N ASN A 86 19.64 -25.06 17.65
CA ASN A 86 20.40 -24.35 18.68
C ASN A 86 20.17 -22.84 18.66
N ILE A 87 19.58 -22.29 17.60
CA ILE A 87 19.27 -20.86 17.50
C ILE A 87 17.95 -20.56 18.23
N PRO A 88 17.97 -19.82 19.35
CA PRO A 88 16.74 -19.51 20.09
C PRO A 88 15.84 -18.60 19.27
N CYS A 89 14.55 -18.95 19.17
CA CYS A 89 13.54 -18.17 18.46
C CYS A 89 13.90 -17.89 16.98
N LEU A 90 14.49 -18.88 16.28
CA LEU A 90 14.89 -18.77 14.87
C LEU A 90 13.80 -18.16 13.97
N SER A 91 12.56 -18.66 14.05
CA SER A 91 11.43 -18.12 13.26
C SER A 91 11.27 -16.61 13.47
N THR A 92 11.32 -16.14 14.71
CA THR A 92 11.16 -14.72 15.04
C THR A 92 12.32 -13.88 14.49
N GLN A 93 13.55 -14.41 14.49
CA GLN A 93 14.71 -13.73 13.92
C GLN A 93 14.59 -13.63 12.39
N LEU A 94 14.17 -14.69 11.71
CA LEU A 94 13.94 -14.69 10.26
C LEU A 94 12.83 -13.71 9.87
N ASP A 95 11.69 -13.75 10.58
CA ASP A 95 10.57 -12.82 10.37
C ASP A 95 11.02 -11.36 10.56
N LEU A 96 11.80 -11.08 11.60
CA LEU A 96 12.36 -9.75 11.85
C LEU A 96 13.20 -9.25 10.67
N LEU A 97 14.12 -10.07 10.15
CA LEU A 97 15.01 -9.66 9.06
C LEU A 97 14.21 -9.28 7.80
N LEU A 98 13.19 -10.06 7.46
CA LEU A 98 12.27 -9.74 6.35
C LEU A 98 11.53 -8.43 6.62
N THR A 99 10.93 -8.29 7.81
CA THR A 99 10.20 -7.05 8.18
C THR A 99 11.10 -5.82 8.12
N LEU A 100 12.35 -5.92 8.59
CA LEU A 100 13.31 -4.83 8.53
C LEU A 100 13.59 -4.38 7.08
N ARG A 101 13.53 -5.29 6.10
CA ARG A 101 13.79 -4.98 4.68
C ARG A 101 12.53 -4.51 3.94
N GLU A 102 11.36 -5.04 4.30
CA GLU A 102 10.08 -4.69 3.69
C GLU A 102 9.57 -3.30 4.13
N LEU A 103 9.75 -2.93 5.41
CA LEU A 103 9.30 -1.64 5.96
C LEU A 103 9.71 -0.41 5.13
N PRO A 104 10.99 -0.20 4.78
CA PRO A 104 11.39 0.96 3.98
C PRO A 104 10.81 0.94 2.57
N ILE A 105 10.60 -0.23 1.97
CA ILE A 105 9.99 -0.38 0.64
C ILE A 105 8.51 0.03 0.73
N GLY A 106 7.77 -0.53 1.69
CA GLY A 106 6.36 -0.19 1.89
C GLY A 106 6.13 1.30 2.16
N MET A 107 6.99 1.95 2.96
CA MET A 107 6.89 3.40 3.19
C MET A 107 7.16 4.20 1.90
N LYS A 108 8.15 3.77 1.10
CA LYS A 108 8.53 4.43 -0.15
C LYS A 108 7.42 4.32 -1.21
N ASP A 109 6.76 3.18 -1.29
CA ASP A 109 5.72 2.91 -2.29
C ASP A 109 4.40 3.60 -1.95
N LEU A 110 4.07 3.74 -0.67
CA LEU A 110 2.86 4.43 -0.22
C LEU A 110 2.91 5.96 -0.39
N GLN A 111 4.09 6.57 -0.18
CA GLN A 111 4.24 8.03 -0.23
C GLN A 111 3.73 8.67 -1.54
N PRO A 112 4.09 8.19 -2.75
CA PRO A 112 3.61 8.79 -3.99
C PRO A 112 2.09 8.65 -4.17
N LEU A 113 1.51 7.53 -3.73
CA LEU A 113 0.06 7.28 -3.81
C LEU A 113 -0.72 8.27 -2.93
N ILE A 114 -0.26 8.48 -1.69
CA ILE A 114 -0.84 9.47 -0.77
C ILE A 114 -0.70 10.88 -1.34
N ASN A 115 0.49 11.24 -1.83
CA ASN A 115 0.75 12.56 -2.42
C ASN A 115 -0.14 12.83 -3.64
N GLN A 116 -0.41 11.80 -4.45
CA GLN A 116 -1.33 11.93 -5.58
C GLN A 116 -2.76 12.23 -5.13
N LYS A 117 -3.27 11.53 -4.11
CA LYS A 117 -4.60 11.83 -3.55
C LYS A 117 -4.68 13.23 -2.96
N ILE A 118 -3.61 13.72 -2.33
CA ILE A 118 -3.50 15.11 -1.88
C ILE A 118 -3.61 16.07 -3.07
N ARG A 119 -2.89 15.83 -4.17
CA ARG A 119 -2.98 16.68 -5.38
C ARG A 119 -4.37 16.67 -6.00
N MET A 120 -5.01 15.50 -6.12
CA MET A 120 -6.39 15.38 -6.60
C MET A 120 -7.37 16.19 -5.73
N CYS A 121 -7.31 16.03 -4.40
CA CYS A 121 -8.13 16.81 -3.48
C CYS A 121 -7.83 18.32 -3.61
N THR A 122 -6.57 18.69 -3.75
CA THR A 122 -6.16 20.11 -3.83
C THR A 122 -6.65 20.77 -5.11
N GLN A 123 -6.48 20.10 -6.26
CA GLN A 123 -7.01 20.58 -7.54
C GLN A 123 -8.53 20.75 -7.47
N LEU A 124 -9.25 19.72 -7.04
CA LEU A 124 -10.70 19.78 -6.94
C LEU A 124 -11.18 20.86 -5.95
N ASN A 125 -10.49 21.04 -4.82
CA ASN A 125 -10.84 22.04 -3.83
C ASN A 125 -10.62 23.47 -4.36
N ASN A 126 -9.61 23.68 -5.20
CA ASN A 126 -9.21 25.02 -5.64
C ASN A 126 -9.74 25.38 -7.04
N CYS A 127 -10.24 24.41 -7.80
CA CYS A 127 -10.77 24.61 -9.15
C CYS A 127 -12.09 25.39 -9.10
N ARG A 128 -12.00 26.72 -9.28
CA ARG A 128 -13.16 27.62 -9.33
C ARG A 128 -13.95 27.46 -10.63
N SER A 129 -13.25 27.22 -11.73
CA SER A 129 -13.83 26.98 -13.05
C SER A 129 -14.77 25.76 -13.02
N PHE A 130 -14.38 24.67 -12.36
CA PHE A 130 -15.27 23.52 -12.14
C PHE A 130 -16.53 23.90 -11.34
N VAL A 131 -16.41 24.72 -10.29
CA VAL A 131 -17.59 25.21 -9.53
C VAL A 131 -18.53 26.01 -10.44
N SER A 132 -18.00 26.90 -11.27
CA SER A 132 -18.81 27.64 -12.24
C SER A 132 -19.50 26.72 -13.25
N VAL A 133 -18.82 25.68 -13.74
CA VAL A 133 -19.46 24.65 -14.60
C VAL A 133 -20.64 23.96 -13.88
N LEU A 134 -20.50 23.66 -12.59
CA LEU A 134 -21.62 23.12 -11.79
C LEU A 134 -22.78 24.12 -11.64
N GLU A 135 -22.51 25.42 -11.55
CA GLU A 135 -23.52 26.48 -11.49
C GLU A 135 -24.27 26.63 -12.83
N TYR A 136 -23.56 26.57 -13.95
CA TYR A 136 -24.17 26.50 -15.29
C TYR A 136 -25.09 25.28 -15.38
N LEU A 137 -24.60 24.11 -14.95
CA LEU A 137 -25.39 22.90 -14.97
C LEU A 137 -26.63 22.97 -14.06
N LEU A 138 -26.52 23.56 -12.87
CA LEU A 138 -27.65 23.79 -11.98
C LEU A 138 -28.70 24.69 -12.65
N THR A 139 -28.25 25.74 -13.34
CA THR A 139 -29.12 26.69 -14.05
C THR A 139 -29.86 26.02 -15.20
N VAL A 140 -29.14 25.30 -16.06
CA VAL A 140 -29.71 24.52 -17.17
C VAL A 140 -30.69 23.47 -16.63
N GLY A 141 -30.29 22.73 -15.59
CA GLY A 141 -31.12 21.72 -14.96
C GLY A 141 -32.41 22.28 -14.36
N ASN A 142 -32.35 23.45 -13.69
CA ASN A 142 -33.54 24.11 -13.15
C ASN A 142 -34.48 24.61 -14.25
N TYR A 143 -33.94 25.19 -15.33
CA TYR A 143 -34.73 25.63 -16.47
C TYR A 143 -35.49 24.47 -17.13
N LEU A 144 -34.80 23.36 -17.39
CA LEU A 144 -35.42 22.17 -18.00
C LEU A 144 -36.50 21.52 -17.12
N ASN A 145 -36.38 21.64 -15.79
CA ASN A 145 -37.32 21.05 -14.84
C ASN A 145 -38.46 21.99 -14.42
N GLU A 146 -38.51 23.23 -14.91
CA GLU A 146 -39.52 24.22 -14.51
C GLU A 146 -40.95 23.75 -14.81
N ASN A 147 -41.14 23.04 -15.92
CA ASN A 147 -42.44 22.47 -16.30
C ASN A 147 -42.83 21.21 -15.50
N ALA A 148 -41.90 20.59 -14.76
CA ALA A 148 -42.15 19.38 -13.99
C ALA A 148 -42.76 19.65 -12.60
N ARG A 149 -43.14 20.90 -12.29
CA ARG A 149 -43.64 21.35 -10.97
C ARG A 149 -42.71 21.00 -9.80
N LYS A 150 -41.43 20.78 -10.07
CA LYS A 150 -40.41 20.59 -9.03
C LYS A 150 -39.97 21.96 -8.52
N GLU A 151 -39.77 22.08 -7.21
CA GLU A 151 -39.13 23.25 -6.64
C GLU A 151 -37.72 23.44 -7.23
N LYS A 152 -37.28 24.69 -7.40
CA LYS A 152 -35.95 25.01 -7.90
C LYS A 152 -34.89 24.40 -6.98
N ALA A 153 -34.05 23.54 -7.53
CA ALA A 153 -32.96 22.92 -6.80
C ALA A 153 -31.90 23.98 -6.43
N LYS A 154 -31.36 23.85 -5.22
CA LYS A 154 -30.24 24.70 -4.73
C LYS A 154 -28.86 24.06 -4.93
N GLY A 155 -28.84 22.81 -5.40
CA GLY A 155 -27.63 22.02 -5.63
C GLY A 155 -28.01 20.60 -6.04
N PHE A 156 -27.01 19.81 -6.43
CA PHE A 156 -27.15 18.41 -6.83
C PHE A 156 -25.92 17.61 -6.40
N ARG A 157 -26.06 16.29 -6.34
CA ARG A 157 -24.95 15.36 -6.04
C ARG A 157 -24.04 15.18 -7.25
N LEU A 158 -22.73 15.08 -7.05
CA LEU A 158 -21.76 14.89 -8.13
C LEU A 158 -22.00 13.60 -8.94
N SER A 159 -22.64 12.59 -8.33
CA SER A 159 -23.11 11.39 -9.04
C SER A 159 -24.12 11.67 -10.17
N SER A 160 -24.67 12.88 -10.25
CA SER A 160 -25.53 13.31 -11.36
C SER A 160 -24.75 13.63 -12.63
N LEU A 161 -23.44 13.94 -12.52
CA LEU A 161 -22.60 14.34 -13.66
C LEU A 161 -22.50 13.24 -14.73
N THR A 162 -22.48 11.97 -14.32
CA THR A 162 -22.42 10.81 -15.24
C THR A 162 -23.70 10.58 -16.03
N LYS A 163 -24.80 11.25 -15.65
CA LYS A 163 -26.09 11.12 -16.35
C LYS A 163 -26.21 12.08 -17.53
N LEU A 164 -25.37 13.12 -17.59
CA LEU A 164 -25.49 14.18 -18.59
C LEU A 164 -25.24 13.68 -20.02
N SER A 165 -24.29 12.76 -20.18
CA SER A 165 -24.01 12.09 -21.45
C SER A 165 -25.10 11.08 -21.86
N GLN A 166 -26.03 10.73 -20.96
CA GLN A 166 -27.10 9.77 -21.22
C GLN A 166 -28.43 10.44 -21.59
N LEU A 167 -28.65 11.69 -21.14
CA LEU A 167 -29.88 12.44 -21.37
C LEU A 167 -29.86 13.05 -22.78
N ARG A 168 -30.56 12.41 -23.72
CA ARG A 168 -30.60 12.81 -25.13
C ARG A 168 -31.73 13.80 -25.41
N GLY A 169 -31.45 14.73 -26.32
CA GLY A 169 -32.45 15.62 -26.91
C GLY A 169 -33.27 14.94 -28.01
N HIS A 170 -33.95 15.76 -28.82
CA HIS A 170 -34.68 15.27 -30.00
C HIS A 170 -33.74 14.63 -31.03
N ASP A 171 -32.58 15.24 -31.26
CA ASP A 171 -31.46 14.55 -31.92
C ASP A 171 -30.81 13.58 -30.93
N ARG A 172 -30.78 12.29 -31.29
CA ARG A 172 -30.22 11.23 -30.45
C ARG A 172 -28.70 11.33 -30.28
N LYS A 173 -28.01 12.12 -31.12
CA LYS A 173 -26.58 12.42 -30.97
C LYS A 173 -26.32 13.55 -29.99
N PHE A 174 -27.28 14.45 -29.79
CA PHE A 174 -27.15 15.59 -28.89
C PHE A 174 -27.64 15.25 -27.49
N THR A 175 -26.80 15.49 -26.49
CA THR A 175 -27.08 15.17 -25.08
C THR A 175 -27.12 16.44 -24.22
N LEU A 176 -27.58 16.32 -22.98
CA LEU A 176 -27.55 17.43 -22.03
C LEU A 176 -26.11 17.92 -21.78
N LEU A 177 -25.12 17.02 -21.89
CA LEU A 177 -23.72 17.42 -21.82
C LEU A 177 -23.32 18.32 -23.02
N HIS A 178 -23.75 17.98 -24.24
CA HIS A 178 -23.52 18.85 -25.41
C HIS A 178 -24.20 20.22 -25.23
N ALA A 179 -25.43 20.24 -24.72
CA ALA A 179 -26.12 21.49 -24.41
C ALA A 179 -25.35 22.34 -23.39
N LEU A 180 -24.81 21.72 -22.33
CA LEU A 180 -23.98 22.41 -21.35
C LEU A 180 -22.71 23.01 -22.00
N VAL A 181 -22.01 22.22 -22.82
CA VAL A 181 -20.82 22.67 -23.54
C VAL A 181 -21.16 23.85 -24.46
N GLU A 182 -22.24 23.76 -25.25
CA GLU A 182 -22.68 24.85 -26.13
C GLU A 182 -22.97 26.13 -25.35
N GLN A 183 -23.67 26.03 -24.22
CA GLN A 183 -23.96 27.20 -23.37
C GLN A 183 -22.67 27.82 -22.79
N ILE A 184 -21.72 26.99 -22.36
CA ILE A 184 -20.42 27.48 -21.89
C ILE A 184 -19.66 28.17 -23.04
N MET A 185 -19.63 27.57 -24.23
CA MET A 185 -18.94 28.15 -25.39
C MET A 185 -19.61 29.42 -25.91
N LEU A 186 -20.91 29.59 -25.70
CA LEU A 186 -21.62 30.81 -26.08
C LEU A 186 -21.34 31.97 -25.11
N HIS A 187 -21.25 31.68 -23.81
CA HIS A 187 -21.23 32.72 -22.77
C HIS A 187 -19.85 32.94 -22.13
N GLU A 188 -19.08 31.88 -21.91
CA GLU A 188 -17.79 31.95 -21.22
C GLU A 188 -16.82 30.83 -21.70
N PRO A 189 -16.31 30.91 -22.94
CA PRO A 189 -15.46 29.86 -23.54
C PRO A 189 -14.25 29.46 -22.70
N SER A 190 -13.68 30.41 -21.95
CA SER A 190 -12.52 30.15 -21.08
C SER A 190 -12.81 29.10 -19.99
N LEU A 191 -14.08 28.86 -19.63
CA LEU A 191 -14.42 27.83 -18.66
C LEU A 191 -14.16 26.42 -19.18
N ALA A 192 -14.13 26.17 -20.49
CA ALA A 192 -13.83 24.85 -21.04
C ALA A 192 -12.44 24.33 -20.61
N ALA A 193 -11.52 25.24 -20.27
CA ALA A 193 -10.19 24.92 -19.75
C ALA A 193 -10.19 24.34 -18.32
N PHE A 194 -11.34 24.27 -17.62
CA PHE A 194 -11.40 23.65 -16.28
C PHE A 194 -10.88 22.20 -16.26
N THR A 195 -10.98 21.52 -17.41
CA THR A 195 -10.46 20.15 -17.53
C THR A 195 -8.93 20.09 -17.45
N GLU A 196 -8.23 21.19 -17.72
CA GLU A 196 -6.78 21.33 -17.53
C GLU A 196 -6.44 21.60 -16.05
N ASP A 197 -7.26 22.40 -15.36
CA ASP A 197 -7.15 22.62 -13.91
C ASP A 197 -7.33 21.32 -13.09
N LEU A 198 -8.05 20.35 -13.66
CA LEU A 198 -8.28 19.01 -13.11
C LEU A 198 -7.38 17.95 -13.78
N ALA A 199 -6.12 18.28 -14.09
CA ALA A 199 -5.19 17.36 -14.76
C ALA A 199 -4.97 16.02 -14.03
N GLU A 200 -5.10 15.96 -12.70
CA GLU A 200 -4.97 14.70 -11.95
C GLU A 200 -6.18 13.76 -12.16
N PHE A 201 -7.26 14.24 -12.78
CA PHE A 201 -8.47 13.47 -13.08
C PHE A 201 -8.48 12.90 -14.50
N GLN A 202 -7.31 12.74 -15.14
CA GLN A 202 -7.18 11.97 -16.38
C GLN A 202 -7.24 10.45 -16.13
N THR A 203 -6.74 10.02 -14.97
CA THR A 203 -6.81 8.64 -14.50
C THR A 203 -7.06 8.64 -13.01
N VAL A 204 -7.79 7.65 -12.49
CA VAL A 204 -7.99 7.48 -11.05
C VAL A 204 -7.15 6.29 -10.59
N PRO A 205 -6.13 6.50 -9.73
CA PRO A 205 -5.32 5.40 -9.20
C PRO A 205 -6.16 4.45 -8.36
N GLY A 206 -5.95 3.13 -8.47
CA GLY A 206 -6.83 2.10 -7.92
C GLY A 206 -6.96 2.02 -6.38
N ALA A 207 -6.19 2.77 -5.60
CA ALA A 207 -6.23 2.71 -4.13
C ALA A 207 -7.11 3.81 -3.50
N SER A 208 -8.12 3.44 -2.70
CA SER A 208 -8.93 4.42 -1.96
C SER A 208 -8.15 5.05 -0.81
N ILE A 209 -8.56 6.24 -0.37
CA ILE A 209 -7.99 6.92 0.81
C ILE A 209 -8.12 6.04 2.06
N LYS A 210 -9.21 5.29 2.17
CA LYS A 210 -9.42 4.30 3.24
C LYS A 210 -8.42 3.15 3.14
N GLY A 211 -8.19 2.60 1.94
CA GLY A 211 -7.19 1.57 1.69
C GLY A 211 -5.78 2.02 2.05
N LEU A 212 -5.36 3.18 1.54
CA LEU A 212 -4.05 3.77 1.85
C LEU A 212 -3.87 4.04 3.35
N THR A 213 -4.94 4.46 4.05
CA THR A 213 -4.91 4.64 5.51
C THR A 213 -4.65 3.32 6.23
N ALA A 214 -5.31 2.25 5.81
CA ALA A 214 -5.13 0.92 6.39
C ALA A 214 -3.71 0.38 6.15
N GLU A 215 -3.13 0.59 4.96
CA GLU A 215 -1.76 0.18 4.67
C GLU A 215 -0.72 0.92 5.54
N VAL A 216 -0.91 2.22 5.79
CA VAL A 216 -0.08 2.98 6.75
C VAL A 216 -0.21 2.41 8.17
N ASP A 217 -1.41 2.00 8.57
CA ASP A 217 -1.64 1.38 9.89
C ASP A 217 -1.00 -0.01 10.01
N VAL A 218 -0.94 -0.78 8.91
CA VAL A 218 -0.16 -2.03 8.85
C VAL A 218 1.32 -1.76 9.08
N LEU A 219 1.92 -0.81 8.36
CA LEU A 219 3.33 -0.44 8.57
C LEU A 219 3.59 0.03 10.00
N LYS A 220 2.66 0.79 10.59
CA LYS A 220 2.74 1.22 11.99
C LYS A 220 2.79 0.02 12.94
N ASN A 221 1.96 -0.99 12.72
CA ASN A 221 1.96 -2.21 13.54
C ASN A 221 3.25 -3.02 13.37
N GLU A 222 3.77 -3.14 12.14
CA GLU A 222 5.05 -3.81 11.89
C GLU A 222 6.22 -3.10 12.61
N VAL A 223 6.29 -1.78 12.57
CA VAL A 223 7.29 -1.01 13.34
C VAL A 223 7.16 -1.27 14.85
N GLN A 224 5.93 -1.39 15.39
CA GLN A 224 5.74 -1.73 16.80
C GLN A 224 6.24 -3.13 17.15
N LYS A 225 6.04 -4.12 16.26
CA LYS A 225 6.59 -5.47 16.44
C LYS A 225 8.12 -5.45 16.48
N VAL A 226 8.77 -4.70 15.59
CA VAL A 226 10.24 -4.54 15.59
C VAL A 226 10.73 -3.88 16.90
N ILE A 227 10.03 -2.85 17.38
CA ILE A 227 10.35 -2.21 18.68
C ILE A 227 10.19 -3.20 19.85
N GLN A 228 9.13 -4.01 19.83
CA GLN A 228 8.90 -5.02 20.86
C GLN A 228 9.96 -6.13 20.82
N TYR A 229 10.41 -6.49 19.62
CA TYR A 229 11.52 -7.41 19.43
C TYR A 229 12.80 -6.86 20.08
N GLU A 230 13.19 -5.61 19.77
CA GLU A 230 14.39 -4.97 20.34
C GLU A 230 14.39 -4.98 21.87
N LYS A 231 13.25 -4.65 22.49
CA LYS A 231 13.09 -4.67 23.95
C LYS A 231 13.28 -6.07 24.53
N THR A 232 12.74 -7.08 23.86
CA THR A 232 12.84 -8.49 24.30
C THR A 232 14.26 -9.01 24.11
N PHE A 233 14.89 -8.68 22.98
CA PHE A 233 16.28 -9.01 22.68
C PHE A 233 17.23 -8.42 23.73
N LYS A 234 17.08 -7.14 24.07
CA LYS A 234 17.87 -6.48 25.12
C LYS A 234 17.79 -7.19 26.47
N LYS A 235 16.58 -7.65 26.87
CA LYS A 235 16.38 -8.36 28.15
C LYS A 235 17.02 -9.73 28.16
N ARG A 236 16.90 -10.50 27.07
CA ARG A 236 17.46 -11.85 26.94
C ARG A 236 18.98 -11.83 26.78
N ASN A 237 19.51 -10.78 26.17
CA ASN A 237 20.91 -10.64 25.84
C ASN A 237 21.63 -9.65 26.78
N ALA A 238 21.37 -9.77 28.09
CA ALA A 238 22.01 -8.94 29.12
C ALA A 238 23.54 -9.14 29.19
N GLY A 239 24.07 -10.20 28.55
CA GLY A 239 25.50 -10.48 28.41
C GLY A 239 26.20 -9.79 27.23
N GLY A 240 25.49 -9.01 26.40
CA GLY A 240 26.10 -8.19 25.33
C GLY A 240 26.55 -8.94 24.09
N GLN A 241 25.93 -10.08 23.75
CA GLN A 241 26.22 -10.79 22.49
C GLN A 241 25.74 -9.96 21.29
N HIS A 242 26.45 -10.01 20.16
CA HIS A 242 26.10 -9.27 18.92
C HIS A 242 25.83 -7.75 19.13
N PRO A 243 26.79 -6.98 19.67
CA PRO A 243 26.60 -5.54 19.94
C PRO A 243 26.35 -4.71 18.67
N GLN A 244 26.94 -5.11 17.54
CA GLN A 244 26.76 -4.46 16.26
C GLN A 244 25.32 -4.61 15.74
N PHE A 245 24.76 -5.82 15.76
CA PHE A 245 23.37 -6.08 15.41
C PHE A 245 22.39 -5.19 16.21
N TYR A 246 22.59 -5.09 17.52
CA TYR A 246 21.73 -4.27 18.37
C TYR A 246 21.84 -2.77 18.04
N LYS A 247 23.04 -2.28 17.72
CA LYS A 247 23.26 -0.91 17.26
C LYS A 247 22.54 -0.65 15.93
N ASP A 248 22.66 -1.56 14.96
CA ASP A 248 22.06 -1.42 13.64
C ASP A 248 20.53 -1.52 13.70
N LEU A 249 20.00 -2.45 14.51
CA LEU A 249 18.57 -2.57 14.77
C LEU A 249 18.00 -1.29 15.36
N LYS A 250 18.69 -0.67 16.32
CA LYS A 250 18.27 0.63 16.88
C LYS A 250 18.27 1.74 15.85
N MET A 251 19.31 1.80 15.02
CA MET A 251 19.41 2.81 13.96
C MET A 251 18.26 2.64 12.95
N ALA A 252 17.95 1.40 12.56
CA ALA A 252 16.82 1.08 11.70
C ALA A 252 15.49 1.49 12.34
N ILE A 253 15.26 1.18 13.62
CA ILE A 253 14.05 1.58 14.35
C ILE A 253 13.87 3.11 14.36
N GLU A 254 14.92 3.88 14.65
CA GLU A 254 14.82 5.35 14.65
C GLU A 254 14.55 5.92 13.25
N LYS A 255 15.16 5.33 12.21
CA LYS A 255 14.85 5.66 10.82
C LYS A 255 13.39 5.37 10.49
N TYR A 256 12.86 4.20 10.87
CA TYR A 256 11.48 3.80 10.59
C TYR A 256 10.47 4.63 11.37
N LYS A 257 10.74 4.99 12.63
CA LYS A 257 9.90 5.93 13.39
C LYS A 257 9.81 7.29 12.70
N THR A 258 10.95 7.78 12.20
CA THR A 258 11.00 9.08 11.50
C THR A 258 10.22 9.03 10.19
N GLY A 259 10.46 8.01 9.36
CA GLY A 259 9.73 7.80 8.11
C GLY A 259 8.23 7.61 8.33
N LEU A 260 7.85 6.77 9.29
CA LEU A 260 6.45 6.53 9.63
C LEU A 260 5.75 7.78 10.16
N SER A 261 6.45 8.62 10.95
CA SER A 261 5.91 9.89 11.42
C SER A 261 5.60 10.84 10.26
N ALA A 262 6.51 10.96 9.30
CA ALA A 262 6.30 11.76 8.08
C ALA A 262 5.15 11.20 7.22
N LEU A 263 5.11 9.90 7.01
CA LEU A 263 4.06 9.21 6.25
C LEU A 263 2.68 9.36 6.94
N THR A 264 2.63 9.27 8.26
CA THR A 264 1.39 9.46 9.04
C THR A 264 0.88 10.89 8.91
N LYS A 265 1.77 11.89 8.98
CA LYS A 265 1.39 13.31 8.78
C LYS A 265 0.78 13.55 7.41
N THR A 266 1.42 13.05 6.34
CA THR A 266 0.89 13.19 4.97
C THR A 266 -0.41 12.41 4.78
N ARG A 267 -0.55 11.22 5.39
CA ARG A 267 -1.81 10.47 5.43
C ARG A 267 -2.93 11.26 6.12
N ASP A 268 -2.65 11.95 7.22
CA ASP A 268 -3.65 12.73 7.95
C ASP A 268 -4.07 13.98 7.19
N GLU A 269 -3.13 14.63 6.50
CA GLU A 269 -3.42 15.71 5.56
C GLU A 269 -4.35 15.24 4.42
N MET A 270 -4.02 14.11 3.79
CA MET A 270 -4.86 13.49 2.75
C MET A 270 -6.30 13.27 3.24
N LYS A 271 -6.47 12.68 4.43
CA LYS A 271 -7.79 12.46 5.03
C LYS A 271 -8.53 13.77 5.27
N LYS A 272 -7.85 14.76 5.85
CA LYS A 272 -8.44 16.07 6.16
C LYS A 272 -8.92 16.77 4.88
N LEU A 273 -8.08 16.80 3.84
CA LEU A 273 -8.43 17.40 2.56
C LEU A 273 -9.65 16.71 1.93
N TYR A 274 -9.71 15.39 1.98
CA TYR A 274 -10.86 14.66 1.46
C TYR A 274 -12.14 14.97 2.24
N SER A 275 -12.09 15.05 3.57
CA SER A 275 -13.25 15.49 4.35
C SER A 275 -13.71 16.91 3.99
N VAL A 276 -12.79 17.82 3.68
CA VAL A 276 -13.13 19.16 3.16
C VAL A 276 -13.84 19.07 1.81
N ILE A 277 -13.36 18.23 0.90
CA ILE A 277 -14.03 17.99 -0.40
C ILE A 277 -15.46 17.48 -0.20
N LEU A 278 -15.66 16.49 0.67
CA LEU A 278 -16.99 15.93 0.94
C LEU A 278 -17.95 17.02 1.44
N VAL A 279 -17.52 17.84 2.41
CA VAL A 279 -18.35 18.95 2.91
C VAL A 279 -18.60 19.99 1.82
N LYS A 280 -17.57 20.38 1.06
CA LYS A 280 -17.67 21.43 0.03
C LYS A 280 -18.69 21.07 -1.06
N PHE A 281 -18.69 19.83 -1.52
CA PHE A 281 -19.63 19.36 -2.55
C PHE A 281 -20.88 18.70 -1.97
N GLY A 282 -21.04 18.74 -0.65
CA GLY A 282 -22.20 18.23 0.07
C GLY A 282 -22.33 16.70 0.07
N GLU A 283 -21.27 15.95 -0.23
CA GLU A 283 -21.24 14.48 -0.33
C GLU A 283 -21.29 13.76 1.03
N PRO A 284 -21.74 12.49 1.10
CA PRO A 284 -21.78 11.74 2.36
C PRO A 284 -20.39 11.64 3.00
N ALA A 285 -20.32 11.70 4.33
CA ALA A 285 -19.06 11.67 5.06
C ALA A 285 -18.28 10.34 4.91
N ASP A 286 -19.00 9.28 4.55
CA ASP A 286 -18.50 7.92 4.30
C ASP A 286 -18.35 7.58 2.81
N GLN A 287 -18.55 8.57 1.92
CA GLN A 287 -18.39 8.39 0.48
C GLN A 287 -17.00 7.85 0.15
N ASP A 288 -16.94 6.84 -0.70
CA ASP A 288 -15.67 6.26 -1.12
C ASP A 288 -14.95 7.20 -2.12
N SER A 289 -13.66 7.40 -1.87
CA SER A 289 -12.81 8.27 -2.67
C SER A 289 -12.59 7.78 -4.10
N GLN A 290 -12.55 6.47 -4.34
CA GLN A 290 -12.43 5.92 -5.69
C GLN A 290 -13.67 6.22 -6.50
N GLU A 291 -14.84 6.01 -5.91
CA GLU A 291 -16.11 6.32 -6.55
C GLU A 291 -16.20 7.80 -6.87
N LEU A 292 -15.97 8.69 -5.89
CA LEU A 292 -16.07 10.14 -6.10
C LEU A 292 -15.09 10.64 -7.17
N PHE A 293 -13.82 10.22 -7.09
CA PHE A 293 -12.83 10.63 -8.08
C PHE A 293 -13.13 10.01 -9.46
N GLY A 294 -13.67 8.79 -9.51
CA GLY A 294 -14.13 8.13 -10.72
C GLY A 294 -15.24 8.91 -11.42
N LEU A 295 -16.22 9.40 -10.67
CA LEU A 295 -17.30 10.23 -11.20
C LEU A 295 -16.77 11.51 -11.87
N ILE A 296 -15.81 12.18 -11.21
CA ILE A 296 -15.22 13.43 -11.73
C ILE A 296 -14.34 13.13 -12.95
N CYS A 297 -13.54 12.08 -12.90
CA CYS A 297 -12.71 11.63 -14.03
C CYS A 297 -13.57 11.33 -15.26
N GLN A 298 -14.67 10.61 -15.09
CA GLN A 298 -15.60 10.32 -16.18
C GLN A 298 -16.22 11.61 -16.74
N PHE A 299 -16.66 12.52 -15.88
CA PHE A 299 -17.22 13.80 -16.32
C PHE A 299 -16.22 14.64 -17.10
N VAL A 300 -14.96 14.74 -16.63
CA VAL A 300 -13.89 15.45 -17.33
C VAL A 300 -13.64 14.84 -18.71
N HIS A 301 -13.61 13.50 -18.81
CA HIS A 301 -13.44 12.80 -20.08
C HIS A 301 -14.62 13.05 -21.04
N ASP A 302 -15.84 12.86 -20.56
CA ASP A 302 -17.06 13.06 -21.37
C ASP A 302 -17.16 14.51 -21.85
N PHE A 303 -16.84 15.49 -20.98
CA PHE A 303 -16.86 16.90 -21.34
C PHE A 303 -15.87 17.21 -22.46
N ARG A 304 -14.64 16.69 -22.37
CA ARG A 304 -13.63 16.86 -23.43
C ARG A 304 -14.09 16.26 -24.75
N GLY A 305 -14.72 15.08 -24.72
CA GLY A 305 -15.29 14.45 -25.90
C GLY A 305 -16.35 15.33 -26.57
N ALA A 306 -17.37 15.75 -25.80
CA ALA A 306 -18.43 16.61 -26.29
C ALA A 306 -17.92 17.97 -26.81
N HIS A 307 -16.91 18.56 -26.16
CA HIS A 307 -16.27 19.79 -26.61
C HIS A 307 -15.51 19.61 -27.93
N ALA A 308 -14.81 18.49 -28.11
CA ALA A 308 -14.09 18.20 -29.35
C ALA A 308 -15.04 17.93 -30.55
N GLU A 309 -16.24 17.40 -30.31
CA GLU A 309 -17.25 17.18 -31.36
C GLU A 309 -17.88 18.49 -31.87
N MET A 310 -17.71 19.61 -31.15
CA MET A 310 -18.32 20.91 -31.43
C MET A 310 -17.36 21.93 -32.07
N ILE A 311 -16.07 21.58 -32.21
CA ILE A 311 -15.03 22.38 -32.90
C ILE A 311 -14.89 21.85 -34.33
#